data_AF-A0A8I1UWP5-F1
#
_entry.id   AF-A0A8I1UWP5-F1
#
_cell.length_a   1.000
_cell.length_b   1.000
_cell.length_c   1.000
_cell.angle_alpha   90.00
_cell.angle_beta   90.00
_cell.angle_gamma   90.00
#
_symmetry.space_group_name_H-M   'P 1'
#
loop_
_entity.id
_entity.type
_entity.pdbx_description
1 polymer ?
#
loop_
_entity_poly.entity_id
_entity_poly.type
_entity_poly.pdbx_seq_one_letter_code
_entity_poly.pdbx_strand_id
1 'polypeptide(L)' 'MTAASKSKPSRVKVGEHRARLRAQGLRPIQIWVPDVRAPSFRSEARRQSRAVAASVHSRDDQAFIDAVSELGEE' A
#
# COMPACT_ATOMS: atom_id res chain seq x y z
N MET A 1 -11.93 35.69 22.45
CA MET A 1 -12.39 34.30 22.24
C MET A 1 -12.07 33.91 20.81
N THR A 2 -11.06 33.05 20.60
CA THR A 2 -10.64 32.60 19.26
C THR A 2 -11.58 31.51 18.77
N ALA A 3 -12.36 31.79 17.72
CA ALA A 3 -13.24 30.82 17.10
C ALA A 3 -12.40 29.70 16.44
N ALA A 4 -12.61 28.46 16.87
CA ALA A 4 -11.99 27.29 16.26
C ALA A 4 -12.47 27.14 14.81
N SER A 5 -11.54 27.09 13.85
CA SER A 5 -11.88 26.92 12.43
C SER A 5 -12.62 25.60 12.22
N LYS A 6 -13.79 25.64 11.57
CA LYS A 6 -14.54 24.44 11.18
C LYS A 6 -13.71 23.62 10.19
N SER A 7 -13.14 22.50 10.64
CA SER A 7 -12.47 21.57 9.74
C SER A 7 -13.49 21.02 8.72
N LYS A 8 -13.14 21.00 7.42
CA LYS A 8 -14.02 20.44 6.38
C LYS A 8 -14.48 19.02 6.77
N PRO A 9 -15.76 18.66 6.54
CA PRO A 9 -16.25 17.31 6.80
C PRO A 9 -15.36 16.25 6.12
N SER A 10 -15.06 15.16 6.81
CA SER A 10 -14.18 14.08 6.32
C SER A 10 -14.55 13.60 4.92
N ARG A 11 -15.85 13.49 4.62
CA ARG A 11 -16.39 13.11 3.31
C ARG A 11 -15.93 14.03 2.18
N VAL A 12 -15.85 15.34 2.42
CA VAL A 12 -15.40 16.32 1.42
C VAL A 12 -13.90 16.16 1.17
N LYS A 13 -13.10 16.02 2.24
CA LYS A 13 -11.65 15.81 2.14
C LYS A 13 -11.30 14.53 1.38
N VAL A 14 -11.99 13.42 1.69
CA VAL A 14 -11.79 12.13 1.00
C VAL A 14 -12.21 12.23 -0.47
N GLY A 15 -13.27 12.97 -0.77
CA GLY A 15 -13.72 13.24 -2.15
C GLY A 15 -12.67 14.02 -2.96
N GLU A 16 -12.20 15.15 -2.44
CA GLU A 16 -11.16 15.98 -3.06
C GLU A 16 -9.87 15.19 -3.29
N HIS A 17 -9.44 14.37 -2.32
CA HIS A 17 -8.26 13.52 -2.44
C HIS A 17 -8.41 12.46 -3.55
N ARG A 18 -9.54 11.75 -3.60
CA ARG A 18 -9.80 10.77 -4.66
C ARG A 18 -9.90 11.42 -6.04
N ALA A 19 -10.43 12.64 -6.14
CA ALA A 19 -10.48 13.37 -7.42
C ALA A 19 -9.08 13.68 -7.95
N ARG A 20 -8.16 14.13 -7.07
CA ARG A 20 -6.76 14.37 -7.43
C ARG A 20 -6.06 13.09 -7.92
N LEU A 21 -6.23 11.98 -7.22
CA LEU A 21 -5.64 10.69 -7.63
C LEU A 21 -6.17 10.23 -9.00
N ARG A 22 -7.47 10.43 -9.28
CA ARG A 22 -8.04 10.12 -10.60
C ARG A 22 -7.46 11.00 -11.71
N ALA A 23 -7.21 12.28 -11.44
CA ALA A 23 -6.57 13.18 -12.41
C ALA A 23 -5.13 12.76 -12.73
N GLN A 24 -4.44 12.08 -11.81
CA GLN A 24 -3.13 11.47 -12.02
C GLN A 24 -3.20 10.11 -12.74
N GLY A 25 -4.38 9.68 -13.19
CA GLY A 25 -4.59 8.39 -13.87
C GLY A 25 -4.76 7.19 -12.92
N LEU A 26 -4.80 7.40 -11.60
CA LEU A 26 -4.93 6.32 -10.63
C LEU A 26 -6.40 5.94 -10.40
N ARG A 27 -6.67 4.63 -10.31
CA ARG A 27 -8.00 4.10 -9.98
C ARG A 27 -8.03 3.52 -8.57
N PRO A 28 -8.91 3.97 -7.67
CA PRO A 28 -9.02 3.40 -6.34
C PRO A 28 -9.59 1.97 -6.43
N ILE A 29 -8.91 1.02 -5.79
CA ILE A 29 -9.41 -0.34 -5.55
C ILE A 29 -9.64 -0.52 -4.05
N GLN A 30 -10.76 -1.16 -3.69
CA GLN A 30 -11.03 -1.57 -2.32
C GLN A 30 -11.01 -3.09 -2.28
N ILE A 31 -10.08 -3.62 -1.52
CA ILE A 31 -9.92 -5.05 -1.28
C ILE A 31 -9.99 -5.31 0.21
N TRP A 32 -10.60 -6.43 0.57
CA TRP A 32 -10.54 -6.94 1.93
C TRP A 32 -9.30 -7.81 2.05
N VAL A 33 -8.42 -7.45 2.98
CA VAL A 33 -7.20 -8.19 3.28
C VAL A 33 -7.34 -8.86 4.66
N PRO A 34 -6.64 -9.97 4.90
CA PRO A 34 -6.58 -10.59 6.23
C PRO A 34 -6.09 -9.58 7.29
N ASP A 35 -6.57 -9.73 8.52
CA ASP A 35 -6.10 -8.89 9.63
C ASP A 35 -4.62 -9.15 9.94
N VAL A 36 -3.78 -8.18 9.60
CA VAL A 36 -2.32 -8.25 9.77
C VAL A 36 -1.87 -8.25 11.24
N ARG A 37 -2.77 -7.90 12.17
CA ARG A 37 -2.51 -7.93 13.61
C ARG A 37 -2.78 -9.29 14.22
N ALA A 38 -3.52 -10.16 13.54
CA ALA A 38 -3.79 -11.50 14.03
C ALA A 38 -2.48 -12.33 14.10
N PRO A 39 -2.24 -13.08 15.20
CA PRO A 39 -1.06 -13.95 15.30
C PRO A 39 -0.97 -14.99 14.18
N SER A 40 -2.12 -15.48 13.69
CA SER A 40 -2.21 -16.41 12.57
C SER A 40 -1.67 -15.80 11.28
N PHE A 41 -1.94 -14.52 11.01
CA PHE A 41 -1.39 -13.82 9.86
C PHE A 41 0.13 -13.73 9.93
N ARG A 42 0.69 -13.43 11.11
CA ARG A 42 2.15 -13.39 11.28
C ARG A 42 2.79 -14.74 10.97
N SER A 43 2.19 -15.83 11.45
CA SER A 43 2.67 -17.19 11.18
C SER A 43 2.58 -17.54 9.70
N GLU A 44 1.45 -17.19 9.06
CA GLU A 44 1.22 -17.41 7.63
C GLU A 44 2.19 -16.60 6.77
N ALA A 45 2.32 -15.31 7.03
CA ALA A 45 3.25 -14.42 6.35
C ALA A 45 4.68 -14.96 6.45
N ARG A 46 5.13 -15.36 7.65
CA ARG A 46 6.46 -15.96 7.85
C ARG A 46 6.64 -17.24 7.03
N ARG A 47 5.62 -18.10 6.96
CA ARG A 47 5.67 -19.34 6.16
C ARG A 47 5.78 -19.01 4.67
N GLN A 48 4.95 -18.11 4.16
CA GLN A 48 4.95 -17.74 2.75
C GLN A 48 6.23 -17.01 2.34
N SER A 49 6.74 -16.07 3.15
CA SER A 49 8.01 -15.40 2.86
C SER A 49 9.16 -16.40 2.72
N ARG A 50 9.19 -17.45 3.55
CA ARG A 50 10.20 -18.52 3.41
C ARG A 50 10.02 -19.34 2.15
N ALA A 51 8.77 -19.62 1.75
CA ALA A 51 8.50 -20.34 0.51
C ALA A 51 8.95 -19.54 -0.72
N VAL A 52 8.68 -18.22 -0.74
CA VAL A 52 9.16 -17.32 -1.79
C VAL A 52 10.68 -17.26 -1.81
N ALA A 53 11.33 -17.11 -0.65
CA ALA A 53 12.80 -17.07 -0.57
C ALA A 53 13.46 -18.39 -1.03
N ALA A 54 12.79 -19.52 -0.85
CA ALA A 54 13.25 -20.84 -1.31
C ALA A 54 12.84 -21.15 -2.77
N SER A 55 12.09 -20.26 -3.42
CA SER A 55 11.66 -20.43 -4.80
C SER A 55 12.86 -20.46 -5.75
N VAL A 56 12.76 -21.27 -6.79
CA VAL A 56 13.72 -21.27 -7.91
C VAL A 56 13.80 -19.91 -8.59
N HIS A 57 12.74 -19.11 -8.52
CA HIS A 57 12.66 -17.76 -9.09
C HIS A 57 13.14 -16.66 -8.16
N SER A 58 13.51 -16.98 -6.91
CA SER A 58 13.88 -15.97 -5.89
C SER A 58 14.92 -14.95 -6.38
N ARG A 59 15.89 -15.37 -7.19
CA ARG A 59 16.91 -14.49 -7.76
C ARG A 59 16.35 -13.55 -8.82
N ASP A 60 15.51 -14.06 -9.72
CA ASP A 60 14.90 -13.28 -10.79
C ASP A 60 13.86 -12.30 -10.20
N ASP A 61 13.09 -12.75 -9.22
CA ASP A 61 12.13 -11.93 -8.46
C ASP A 61 12.85 -10.77 -7.78
N GLN A 62 13.98 -11.06 -7.10
CA GLN A 62 14.78 -10.02 -6.44
C GLN A 62 15.40 -9.06 -7.46
N ALA A 63 15.97 -9.56 -8.56
CA ALA A 63 16.54 -8.73 -9.62
C ALA A 63 15.49 -7.80 -10.26
N PHE A 64 14.27 -8.30 -10.46
CA PHE A 64 13.16 -7.47 -10.93
C PHE A 64 12.80 -6.37 -9.93
N ILE A 65 12.68 -6.71 -8.64
CA ILE A 65 12.37 -5.74 -7.58
C ILE A 65 13.43 -4.64 -7.52
N ASP A 66 14.71 -5.03 -7.56
CA ASP A 66 15.83 -4.08 -7.52
C ASP A 66 15.76 -3.13 -8.73
N ALA A 67 15.51 -3.67 -9.93
CA ALA A 67 15.40 -2.88 -11.16
C ALA A 67 14.23 -1.88 -11.18
N VAL A 68 13.10 -2.20 -10.52
CA VAL A 68 11.94 -1.29 -10.46
C VAL A 68 11.95 -0.38 -9.23
N SER A 69 12.79 -0.66 -8.23
CA SER A 69 12.92 0.17 -7.02
C SER A 69 13.78 1.41 -7.24
N GLU A 70 14.52 1.49 -8.35
CA GLU A 70 15.31 2.66 -8.79
C GLU A 70 14.46 3.83 -9.36
N LEU A 71 13.14 3.84 -9.14
CA LEU A 71 12.24 4.95 -9.52
C LEU A 71 12.32 6.16 -8.55
N GLY A 72 13.53 6.53 -8.14
CA GLY A 72 13.73 7.57 -7.12
C GLY A 72 15.15 8.07 -6.93
N GLU A 73 15.89 8.34 -8.02
CA GLU A 73 16.88 9.42 -8.04
C GLU A 73 16.45 10.41 -9.14
N GLU A 74 16.44 11.70 -8.79
CA GLU A 74 15.75 12.85 -9.40
C GLU A 74 15.65 12.94 -10.94
#